data_AF-A0A090WWR7-F1
#
_entry.id   AF-A0A090WWR7-F1
#
_cell.length_a   1.000
_cell.length_b   1.000
_cell.length_c   1.000
_cell.angle_alpha   90.00
_cell.angle_beta   90.00
_cell.angle_gamma   90.00
#
_symmetry.space_group_name_H-M   'P 1'
#
loop_
_entity.id
_entity.type
_entity.pdbx_description
1 polymer ?
#
loop_
_entity_poly.entity_id
_entity_poly.type
_entity_poly.pdbx_seq_one_letter_code
_entity_poly.pdbx_strand_id
1 'polypeptide(L)'
;MGTSFNGQVFPILFELSNRYAENIIYQQSLISSLRGVEEAYKIFLDEEKSMVSENVLSVVLDKTILNKQSNKTKNTEVKPAMSNTFGYKIFRNFCATCHGFNGEGVDGLAPPLENSEYVRGSTKRLALVLLHGLAGPVHVNGTLYELNGTMPGLANNPAFTDRDIKNIISYLHSTFSEGSKGIDVEQIKALRDVKPKSGGVYSEKELLDLGY
;
A
#
# COMPACT_ATOMS: atom_id res chain seq x y z
N MET A 1 21.46 25.71 2.17
CA MET A 1 22.56 24.80 1.80
C MET A 1 21.97 23.52 1.19
N GLY A 2 21.30 23.62 0.03
CA GLY A 2 20.54 22.51 -0.59
C GLY A 2 20.51 22.53 -2.13
N THR A 3 21.28 23.40 -2.76
CA THR A 3 21.28 23.63 -4.21
C THR A 3 22.20 22.68 -4.99
N SER A 4 23.09 21.94 -4.32
CA SER A 4 24.09 21.08 -4.98
C SER A 4 23.55 19.70 -5.41
N PHE A 5 22.63 19.12 -4.63
CA PHE A 5 22.13 17.75 -4.89
C PHE A 5 21.18 17.71 -6.11
N ASN A 6 20.24 18.64 -6.19
CA ASN A 6 19.24 18.66 -7.28
C ASN A 6 19.87 18.98 -8.65
N GLY A 7 20.91 19.80 -8.69
CA GLY A 7 21.61 20.16 -9.93
C GLY A 7 22.36 19.01 -10.62
N GLN A 8 22.71 17.94 -9.88
CA GLN A 8 23.36 16.75 -10.46
C GLN A 8 22.37 15.65 -10.82
N VAL A 9 21.25 15.55 -10.10
CA VAL A 9 20.30 14.43 -10.25
C VAL A 9 19.26 14.71 -11.35
N PHE A 10 18.78 15.95 -11.49
CA PHE A 10 17.72 16.27 -12.46
C PHE A 10 18.11 15.99 -13.92
N PRO A 11 19.34 16.32 -14.39
CA PRO A 11 19.76 15.98 -15.75
C PRO A 11 19.78 14.46 -16.01
N ILE A 12 20.14 13.66 -15.00
CA ILE A 12 20.16 12.19 -15.11
C ILE A 12 18.74 11.65 -15.23
N LEU A 13 17.82 12.14 -14.39
CA LEU A 13 16.41 11.75 -14.46
C LEU A 13 15.77 12.14 -15.79
N PHE A 14 16.16 13.27 -16.35
CA PHE A 14 15.74 13.71 -17.68
C PHE A 14 16.28 12.80 -18.80
N GLU A 15 17.56 12.44 -18.78
CA GLU A 15 18.13 11.51 -19.74
C GLU A 15 17.44 10.14 -19.68
N LEU A 16 17.21 9.63 -18.47
CA LEU A 16 16.50 8.38 -18.25
C LEU A 16 15.03 8.47 -18.72
N SER A 17 14.35 9.58 -18.45
CA SER A 17 13.00 9.79 -18.93
C SER A 17 12.94 9.75 -20.46
N ASN A 18 13.84 10.45 -21.14
CA ASN A 18 13.91 10.47 -22.60
C ASN A 18 14.21 9.09 -23.19
N ARG A 19 15.10 8.32 -22.55
CA ARG A 19 15.44 6.95 -22.96
C ARG A 19 14.23 5.99 -22.93
N TYR A 20 13.29 6.22 -22.01
CA TYR A 20 12.11 5.36 -21.82
C TYR A 20 10.81 6.16 -21.98
N ALA A 21 10.78 7.12 -22.91
CA ALA A 21 9.67 8.09 -23.06
C ALA A 21 8.28 7.44 -23.20
N GLU A 22 8.20 6.32 -23.93
CA GLU A 22 6.95 5.58 -24.19
C GLU A 22 6.53 4.63 -23.04
N ASN A 23 7.42 4.39 -22.06
CA ASN A 23 7.14 3.46 -20.97
C ASN A 23 6.51 4.20 -19.79
N ILE A 24 5.17 4.22 -19.76
CA ILE A 24 4.39 4.89 -18.71
C ILE A 24 4.76 4.45 -17.29
N ILE A 25 5.12 3.18 -17.08
CA ILE A 25 5.50 2.65 -15.76
C ILE A 25 6.83 3.25 -15.33
N TYR A 26 7.77 3.40 -16.27
CA TYR A 26 9.06 4.02 -16.00
C TYR A 26 8.90 5.51 -15.67
N GLN A 27 8.07 6.23 -16.43
CA GLN A 27 7.79 7.65 -16.17
C GLN A 27 7.14 7.86 -14.79
N GLN A 28 6.17 7.02 -14.41
CA GLN A 28 5.56 7.04 -13.08
C GLN A 28 6.54 6.73 -11.96
N SER A 29 7.48 5.80 -12.18
CA SER A 29 8.50 5.43 -11.20
C SER A 29 9.51 6.57 -10.99
N LEU A 30 9.93 7.24 -12.06
CA LEU A 30 10.76 8.45 -12.00
C LEU A 30 10.07 9.55 -11.20
N ILE A 31 8.81 9.86 -11.49
CA ILE A 31 8.05 10.88 -10.76
C ILE A 31 7.87 10.49 -9.29
N SER A 32 7.61 9.23 -9.00
CA SER A 32 7.50 8.75 -7.61
C SER A 32 8.82 8.87 -6.83
N SER A 33 9.97 8.94 -7.51
CA SER A 33 11.28 9.12 -6.86
C SER A 33 11.56 10.58 -6.48
N LEU A 34 10.88 11.55 -7.10
CA LEU A 34 11.03 13.00 -6.90
C LEU A 34 10.42 13.52 -5.58
N ARG A 35 10.17 12.66 -4.59
CA ARG A 35 9.39 12.99 -3.39
C ARG A 35 9.84 14.32 -2.77
N GLY A 36 8.96 15.32 -2.80
CA GLY A 36 9.19 16.63 -2.19
C GLY A 36 10.00 17.62 -3.03
N VAL A 37 10.41 17.26 -4.25
CA VAL A 37 11.13 18.12 -5.19
C VAL A 37 10.45 18.19 -6.57
N GLU A 38 9.19 17.80 -6.67
CA GLU A 38 8.44 17.72 -7.92
C GLU A 38 8.30 19.09 -8.61
N GLU A 39 8.04 20.14 -7.85
CA GLU A 39 7.92 21.50 -8.37
C GLU A 39 9.28 22.05 -8.85
N ALA A 40 10.38 21.70 -8.17
CA ALA A 40 11.73 22.08 -8.60
C ALA A 40 12.14 21.34 -9.88
N TYR A 41 11.75 20.07 -10.02
CA TYR A 41 11.98 19.31 -11.24
C TYR A 41 11.15 19.83 -12.42
N LYS A 42 9.91 20.29 -12.18
CA LYS A 42 9.11 20.96 -13.22
C LYS A 42 9.80 22.23 -13.74
N ILE A 43 10.31 23.08 -12.85
CA ILE A 43 11.06 24.28 -13.24
C ILE A 43 12.27 23.90 -14.11
N PHE A 44 13.01 22.87 -13.71
CA PHE A 44 14.13 22.34 -14.50
C PHE A 44 13.68 21.88 -15.91
N LEU A 45 12.56 21.16 -16.03
CA LEU A 45 12.03 20.75 -17.34
C LEU A 45 11.60 21.93 -18.22
N ASP A 46 11.01 22.97 -17.62
CA ASP A 46 10.57 24.18 -18.30
C ASP A 46 11.76 25.03 -18.80
N GLU A 47 12.88 25.00 -18.08
CA GLU A 47 14.14 25.68 -18.44
C GLU A 47 14.89 24.98 -19.58
N GLU A 48 14.89 23.63 -19.63
CA GLU A 48 15.65 22.85 -20.61
C GLU A 48 15.03 22.84 -22.03
N LYS A 49 13.83 23.42 -22.18
CA LYS A 49 13.15 23.96 -23.38
C LYS A 49 13.31 23.28 -24.76
N SER A 50 13.66 22.00 -24.81
CA SER A 50 13.70 21.22 -26.04
C SER A 50 12.77 20.00 -25.92
N MET A 51 11.59 20.09 -26.53
CA MET A 51 10.66 18.98 -26.88
C MET A 51 9.66 18.45 -25.82
N VAL A 52 9.32 19.19 -24.76
CA VAL A 52 8.52 18.66 -23.62
C VAL A 52 7.03 19.05 -23.63
N SER A 53 6.49 19.63 -24.72
CA SER A 53 5.10 20.13 -24.68
C SER A 53 4.01 19.04 -24.74
N GLU A 54 4.34 17.78 -25.03
CA GLU A 54 3.34 16.68 -25.08
C GLU A 54 3.89 15.30 -24.64
N ASN A 55 4.96 15.25 -23.84
CA ASN A 55 5.50 13.96 -23.39
C ASN A 55 4.75 13.40 -22.16
N VAL A 56 4.70 12.07 -22.05
CA VAL A 56 4.03 11.37 -20.94
C VAL A 56 4.57 11.82 -19.58
N LEU A 57 5.86 12.21 -19.49
CA LEU A 57 6.47 12.70 -18.26
C LEU A 57 5.82 14.01 -17.77
N SER A 58 5.68 15.02 -18.63
CA SER A 58 5.11 16.32 -18.24
C SER A 58 3.66 16.18 -17.82
N VAL A 59 2.87 15.39 -18.57
CA VAL A 59 1.47 15.11 -18.26
C VAL A 59 1.31 14.42 -16.92
N VAL A 60 2.14 13.42 -16.61
CA VAL A 60 2.05 12.68 -15.33
C VAL A 60 2.60 13.54 -14.18
N LEU A 61 3.63 14.35 -14.42
CA LEU A 61 4.18 15.27 -13.42
C LEU A 61 3.19 16.37 -13.04
N ASP A 62 2.55 16.99 -14.04
CA ASP A 62 1.50 17.99 -13.83
C ASP A 62 0.32 17.41 -13.08
N LYS A 63 -0.15 16.21 -13.45
CA LYS A 63 -1.19 15.50 -12.69
C LYS A 63 -0.76 15.23 -11.24
N THR A 64 0.50 14.86 -11.01
CA THR A 64 1.01 14.60 -9.67
C THR A 64 1.05 15.87 -8.82
N ILE A 65 1.52 16.99 -9.39
CA ILE A 65 1.54 18.30 -8.72
C ILE A 65 0.12 18.80 -8.46
N LEU A 66 -0.79 18.68 -9.44
CA LEU A 66 -2.20 19.05 -9.29
C LEU A 66 -2.89 18.23 -8.20
N ASN A 67 -2.69 16.90 -8.19
CA ASN A 67 -3.23 16.05 -7.14
C ASN A 67 -2.65 16.43 -5.76
N LYS A 68 -1.36 16.75 -5.66
CA LYS A 68 -0.72 17.20 -4.41
C LYS A 68 -1.29 18.55 -3.92
N GLN A 69 -1.61 19.45 -4.84
CA GLN A 69 -2.22 20.76 -4.53
C GLN A 69 -3.71 20.65 -4.18
N SER A 70 -4.45 19.77 -4.86
CA SER A 70 -5.88 19.50 -4.62
C SER A 70 -6.11 18.66 -3.35
N ASN A 71 -5.16 17.80 -2.98
CA ASN A 71 -5.23 16.94 -1.79
C ASN A 71 -4.94 17.65 -0.46
N LYS A 72 -4.94 18.99 -0.42
CA LYS A 72 -5.02 19.71 0.86
C LYS A 72 -6.43 19.64 1.49
N THR A 73 -7.44 19.11 0.78
CA THR A 73 -8.83 19.11 1.28
C THR A 73 -9.69 17.90 0.91
N LYS A 74 -9.12 16.70 0.68
CA LYS A 74 -9.87 15.43 0.67
C LYS A 74 -8.91 14.23 0.65
N ASN A 75 -8.70 13.62 1.81
CA ASN A 75 -8.13 12.27 1.90
C ASN A 75 -9.09 11.30 1.21
N THR A 76 -8.75 10.81 0.01
CA THR A 76 -9.23 9.56 -0.62
C THR A 76 -8.65 9.45 -2.04
N GLU A 77 -7.33 9.42 -2.17
CA GLU A 77 -6.71 8.94 -3.42
C GLU A 77 -5.59 7.97 -3.06
N VAL A 78 -5.76 6.69 -3.41
CA VAL A 78 -4.70 5.69 -3.39
C VAL A 78 -3.49 6.29 -4.10
N LYS A 79 -2.39 6.50 -3.36
CA LYS A 79 -1.13 7.07 -3.87
C LYS A 79 -0.81 6.42 -5.24
N PRO A 80 -0.71 7.18 -6.35
CA PRO A 80 -0.59 6.63 -7.72
C PRO A 80 0.57 5.64 -7.91
N ALA A 81 1.62 5.72 -7.09
CA ALA A 81 2.75 4.79 -7.11
C ALA A 81 2.37 3.35 -6.67
N MET A 82 1.23 3.15 -6.00
CA MET A 82 0.84 1.85 -5.43
C MET A 82 -0.06 1.02 -6.33
N SER A 83 -0.80 1.63 -7.26
CA SER A 83 -1.80 0.95 -8.10
C SER A 83 -1.21 -0.09 -9.06
N ASN A 84 0.11 -0.12 -9.21
CA ASN A 84 0.84 -1.11 -10.01
C ASN A 84 1.62 -2.13 -9.17
N THR A 85 1.59 -2.02 -7.84
CA THR A 85 2.25 -3.00 -6.97
C THR A 85 1.52 -4.35 -6.96
N PHE A 86 2.25 -5.44 -6.75
CA PHE A 86 1.63 -6.75 -6.57
C PHE A 86 0.64 -6.78 -5.40
N GLY A 87 0.96 -6.08 -4.30
CA GLY A 87 0.08 -5.97 -3.14
C GLY A 87 -1.26 -5.31 -3.48
N TYR A 88 -1.25 -4.21 -4.24
CA TYR A 88 -2.48 -3.57 -4.71
C TYR A 88 -3.29 -4.51 -5.60
N LYS A 89 -2.67 -5.19 -6.57
CA LYS A 89 -3.39 -6.11 -7.47
C LYS A 89 -4.07 -7.23 -6.70
N ILE A 90 -3.39 -7.79 -5.71
CA ILE A 90 -3.96 -8.81 -4.83
C ILE A 90 -5.12 -8.20 -4.02
N PHE A 91 -4.91 -7.05 -3.38
CA PHE A 91 -5.95 -6.37 -2.62
C PHE A 91 -7.21 -6.13 -3.45
N ARG A 92 -7.07 -5.58 -4.65
CA ARG A 92 -8.20 -5.27 -5.55
C ARG A 92 -8.97 -6.51 -6.00
N ASN A 93 -8.28 -7.63 -6.20
CA ASN A 93 -8.91 -8.84 -6.73
C ASN A 93 -9.50 -9.75 -5.65
N PHE A 94 -8.96 -9.70 -4.42
CA PHE A 94 -9.31 -10.67 -3.37
C PHE A 94 -9.83 -10.02 -2.08
N CYS A 95 -9.27 -8.89 -1.65
CA CYS A 95 -9.61 -8.27 -0.38
C CYS A 95 -10.77 -7.26 -0.52
N ALA A 96 -10.75 -6.49 -1.60
CA ALA A 96 -11.70 -5.41 -1.85
C ALA A 96 -13.15 -5.89 -2.03
N THR A 97 -13.36 -7.16 -2.40
CA THR A 97 -14.69 -7.78 -2.49
C THR A 97 -15.44 -7.73 -1.17
N CYS A 98 -14.72 -7.81 -0.04
CA CYS A 98 -15.32 -7.75 1.30
C CYS A 98 -15.02 -6.41 1.99
N HIS A 99 -13.79 -5.92 1.90
CA HIS A 99 -13.37 -4.68 2.60
C HIS A 99 -13.66 -3.39 1.84
N GLY A 100 -14.26 -3.46 0.65
CA GLY A 100 -14.49 -2.29 -0.21
C GLY A 100 -13.26 -1.89 -1.02
N PHE A 101 -13.49 -1.13 -2.08
CA PHE A 101 -12.43 -0.74 -3.02
C PHE A 101 -11.40 0.21 -2.40
N ASN A 102 -11.82 0.96 -1.39
CA ASN A 102 -11.01 1.91 -0.64
C ASN A 102 -10.74 1.40 0.79
N GLY A 103 -11.04 0.14 1.12
CA GLY A 103 -10.85 -0.40 2.46
C GLY A 103 -11.83 0.17 3.50
N GLU A 104 -12.95 0.74 3.06
CA GLU A 104 -13.97 1.38 3.90
C GLU A 104 -14.80 0.39 4.73
N GLY A 105 -14.72 -0.91 4.43
CA GLY A 105 -15.53 -1.94 5.08
C GLY A 105 -16.96 -2.02 4.55
N VAL A 106 -17.67 -3.07 4.96
CA VAL A 106 -19.08 -3.30 4.67
C VAL A 106 -19.73 -3.87 5.94
N ASP A 107 -20.74 -3.16 6.45
CA ASP A 107 -21.42 -3.52 7.69
C ASP A 107 -21.91 -4.98 7.70
N GLY A 108 -21.62 -5.69 8.78
CA GLY A 108 -21.95 -7.11 8.97
C GLY A 108 -21.14 -8.09 8.12
N LEU A 109 -20.26 -7.62 7.24
CA LEU A 109 -19.42 -8.46 6.37
C LEU A 109 -17.92 -8.32 6.69
N ALA A 110 -17.39 -7.10 6.67
CA ALA A 110 -15.98 -6.86 6.92
C ALA A 110 -15.74 -5.47 7.51
N PRO A 111 -14.84 -5.33 8.51
CA PRO A 111 -14.55 -4.04 9.11
C PRO A 111 -13.72 -3.14 8.17
N PRO A 112 -13.70 -1.82 8.42
CA PRO A 112 -12.81 -0.90 7.74
C PRO A 112 -11.35 -1.25 8.01
N LEU A 113 -10.49 -1.04 7.02
CA LEU A 113 -9.04 -1.21 7.14
C LEU A 113 -8.34 0.10 7.48
N GLU A 114 -8.94 1.23 7.10
CA GLU A 114 -8.41 2.55 7.41
C GLU A 114 -8.31 2.74 8.93
N ASN A 115 -7.11 3.12 9.37
CA ASN A 115 -6.77 3.33 10.77
C ASN A 115 -6.93 2.13 11.72
N SER A 116 -7.27 0.94 11.21
CA SER A 116 -7.42 -0.26 12.01
C SER A 116 -6.16 -0.58 12.81
N GLU A 117 -6.32 -0.90 14.09
CA GLU A 117 -5.26 -1.37 14.98
C GLU A 117 -4.60 -2.66 14.47
N TYR A 118 -5.30 -3.46 13.67
CA TYR A 118 -4.75 -4.64 13.03
C TYR A 118 -3.77 -4.28 11.91
N VAL A 119 -4.03 -3.19 11.17
CA VAL A 119 -3.14 -2.73 10.10
C VAL A 119 -2.00 -1.86 10.64
N ARG A 120 -2.29 -1.00 11.62
CA ARG A 120 -1.32 -0.05 12.19
C ARG A 120 -0.42 -0.65 13.27
N GLY A 121 -0.92 -1.66 13.97
CA GLY A 121 -0.26 -2.24 15.13
C GLY A 121 0.83 -3.24 14.77
N SER A 122 0.72 -4.44 15.32
CA SER A 122 1.75 -5.47 15.16
C SER A 122 1.67 -6.13 13.78
N THR A 123 2.73 -5.99 12.98
CA THR A 123 2.79 -6.61 11.65
C THR A 123 2.72 -8.13 11.70
N LYS A 124 3.19 -8.76 12.79
CA LYS A 124 3.03 -10.20 13.01
C LYS A 124 1.56 -10.57 13.19
N ARG A 125 0.81 -9.76 13.94
CA ARG A 125 -0.63 -9.96 14.13
C ARG A 125 -1.38 -9.83 12.80
N LEU A 126 -1.06 -8.80 12.00
CA LEU A 126 -1.61 -8.66 10.65
C LEU A 126 -1.31 -9.87 9.77
N ALA A 127 -0.06 -10.35 9.79
CA ALA A 127 0.34 -11.53 9.03
C ALA A 127 -0.44 -12.78 9.46
N LEU A 128 -0.67 -12.99 10.76
CA LEU A 128 -1.47 -14.11 11.26
C LEU A 128 -2.93 -14.03 10.81
N VAL A 129 -3.53 -12.83 10.80
CA VAL A 129 -4.88 -12.61 10.25
C VAL A 129 -4.92 -12.98 8.76
N LEU A 130 -3.94 -12.54 7.97
CA LEU A 130 -3.88 -12.87 6.54
C LEU A 130 -3.64 -14.37 6.29
N LEU A 131 -2.81 -15.01 7.10
CA LEU A 131 -2.45 -16.43 6.93
C LEU A 131 -3.58 -17.35 7.40
N HIS A 132 -4.15 -17.11 8.57
CA HIS A 132 -5.02 -18.06 9.25
C HIS A 132 -6.46 -17.59 9.38
N GLY A 133 -6.75 -16.35 9.01
CA GLY A 133 -8.09 -15.78 9.08
C GLY A 133 -8.46 -15.27 10.46
N LEU A 134 -9.65 -14.67 10.54
CA LEU A 134 -10.19 -14.05 11.75
C LEU A 134 -11.71 -14.20 11.80
N ALA A 135 -12.24 -14.64 12.93
CA ALA A 135 -13.66 -14.68 13.23
C ALA A 135 -14.06 -13.52 14.14
N GLY A 136 -15.26 -12.99 13.90
CA GLY A 136 -15.91 -12.05 14.81
C GLY A 136 -16.33 -12.69 16.13
N PRO A 137 -16.66 -11.88 17.15
CA PRO A 137 -16.60 -10.41 17.13
C PRO A 137 -15.17 -9.85 17.16
N VAL A 138 -14.97 -8.68 16.56
CA VAL A 138 -13.69 -7.95 16.55
C VAL A 138 -13.90 -6.47 16.80
N HIS A 139 -12.97 -5.83 17.51
CA HIS A 139 -12.94 -4.38 17.65
C HIS A 139 -12.07 -3.77 16.56
N VAL A 140 -12.61 -2.78 15.84
CA VAL A 140 -11.82 -1.97 14.91
C VAL A 140 -12.15 -0.51 15.14
N ASN A 141 -11.12 0.32 15.35
CA ASN A 141 -11.29 1.74 15.66
C ASN A 141 -12.23 1.97 16.88
N GLY A 142 -12.18 1.07 17.86
CA GLY A 142 -13.03 1.14 19.06
C GLY A 142 -14.51 0.78 18.84
N THR A 143 -14.89 0.36 17.63
CA THR A 143 -16.24 -0.14 17.32
C THR A 143 -16.23 -1.66 17.27
N LEU A 144 -17.23 -2.28 17.90
CA LEU A 144 -17.44 -3.73 17.85
C LEU A 144 -18.11 -4.12 16.53
N TYR A 145 -17.47 -4.98 15.76
CA TYR A 145 -18.00 -5.56 14.53
C TYR A 145 -18.37 -7.02 14.75
N GLU A 146 -19.68 -7.29 14.66
CA GLU A 146 -20.23 -8.64 14.59
C GLU A 146 -20.20 -9.09 13.13
N LEU A 147 -19.28 -10.00 12.81
CA LEU A 147 -19.11 -10.49 11.45
C LEU A 147 -19.98 -11.72 11.23
N ASN A 148 -20.86 -11.68 10.23
CA ASN A 148 -21.74 -12.81 9.88
C ASN A 148 -20.97 -14.01 9.27
N GLY A 149 -19.67 -13.85 9.04
CA GLY A 149 -18.78 -14.88 8.51
C GLY A 149 -17.38 -14.73 9.07
N THR A 150 -16.48 -15.60 8.61
CA THR A 150 -15.07 -15.54 8.96
C THR A 150 -14.26 -14.95 7.81
N MET A 151 -13.25 -14.15 8.13
CA MET A 151 -12.21 -13.81 7.17
C MET A 151 -11.38 -15.07 6.91
N PRO A 152 -11.36 -15.61 5.68
CA PRO A 152 -10.61 -16.83 5.40
C PRO A 152 -9.11 -16.57 5.40
N GLY A 153 -8.35 -17.52 5.93
CA GLY A 153 -6.89 -17.50 5.87
C GLY A 153 -6.35 -17.88 4.49
N LEU A 154 -5.23 -17.28 4.10
CA LEU A 154 -4.54 -17.55 2.83
C LEU A 154 -3.44 -18.61 2.94
N ALA A 155 -3.11 -19.10 4.13
CA ALA A 155 -1.97 -19.99 4.35
C ALA A 155 -2.06 -21.32 3.59
N ASN A 156 -3.26 -21.83 3.38
CA ASN A 156 -3.48 -23.11 2.68
C ASN A 156 -3.83 -22.93 1.20
N ASN A 157 -3.86 -21.69 0.69
CA ASN A 157 -4.14 -21.43 -0.71
C ASN A 157 -2.83 -21.40 -1.51
N PRO A 158 -2.60 -22.36 -2.44
CA PRO A 158 -1.35 -22.46 -3.19
C PRO A 158 -1.10 -21.28 -4.13
N ALA A 159 -2.12 -20.44 -4.40
CA ALA A 159 -1.95 -19.22 -5.18
C ALA A 159 -1.21 -18.10 -4.43
N PHE A 160 -1.03 -18.22 -3.11
CA PHE A 160 -0.41 -17.18 -2.28
C PHE A 160 0.89 -17.63 -1.62
N THR A 161 2.00 -17.08 -2.11
CA THR A 161 3.34 -17.29 -1.55
C THR A 161 3.60 -16.36 -0.36
N ASP A 162 4.67 -16.62 0.40
CA ASP A 162 5.11 -15.72 1.49
C ASP A 162 5.43 -14.31 0.99
N ARG A 163 5.95 -14.21 -0.23
CA ARG A 163 6.21 -12.93 -0.88
C ARG A 163 4.91 -12.19 -1.20
N ASP A 164 3.86 -12.90 -1.59
CA ASP A 164 2.55 -12.29 -1.83
C ASP A 164 1.95 -11.74 -0.54
N ILE A 165 2.02 -12.49 0.56
CA ILE A 165 1.59 -12.00 1.88
C ILE A 165 2.38 -10.75 2.27
N LYS A 166 3.71 -10.73 2.08
CA LYS A 166 4.54 -9.54 2.32
C LYS A 166 4.09 -8.34 1.47
N ASN A 167 3.77 -8.58 0.21
CA ASN A 167 3.33 -7.55 -0.72
C ASN A 167 1.98 -6.97 -0.29
N ILE A 168 1.03 -7.81 0.13
CA ILE A 168 -0.27 -7.37 0.68
C ILE A 168 -0.03 -6.51 1.92
N ILE A 169 0.75 -6.98 2.89
CA ILE A 169 1.07 -6.22 4.12
C ILE A 169 1.66 -4.86 3.78
N SER A 170 2.64 -4.83 2.86
CA SER A 170 3.28 -3.58 2.43
C SER A 170 2.26 -2.61 1.83
N TYR A 171 1.34 -3.11 0.99
CA TYR A 171 0.25 -2.33 0.44
C TYR A 171 -0.70 -1.80 1.53
N LEU A 172 -1.18 -2.66 2.42
CA LEU A 172 -2.08 -2.27 3.51
C LEU A 172 -1.45 -1.20 4.40
N HIS A 173 -0.19 -1.41 4.78
CA HIS A 173 0.58 -0.45 5.54
C HIS A 173 0.67 0.90 4.84
N SER A 174 1.13 0.92 3.60
CA SER A 174 1.32 2.17 2.86
C SER A 174 0.02 2.92 2.50
N THR A 175 -1.12 2.22 2.50
CA THR A 175 -2.43 2.77 2.10
C THR A 175 -3.27 3.20 3.30
N PHE A 176 -3.29 2.38 4.37
CA PHE A 176 -4.23 2.51 5.48
C PHE A 176 -3.55 2.85 6.83
N SER A 177 -2.22 3.00 6.84
CA SER A 177 -1.45 3.37 8.03
C SER A 177 -0.34 4.37 7.71
N GLU A 178 0.02 5.19 8.69
CA GLU A 178 1.26 5.97 8.66
C GLU A 178 2.26 5.32 9.64
N GLY A 179 3.45 4.94 9.16
CA GLY A 179 4.58 4.56 10.03
C GLY A 179 4.65 3.12 10.54
N SER A 180 4.10 2.14 9.82
CA SER A 180 4.16 0.72 10.20
C SER A 180 5.49 0.04 9.81
N LYS A 181 5.95 -0.91 10.63
CA LYS A 181 7.19 -1.66 10.40
C LYS A 181 7.00 -2.70 9.28
N GLY A 182 8.03 -2.92 8.48
CA GLY A 182 8.04 -4.01 7.51
C GLY A 182 8.14 -5.39 8.17
N ILE A 183 7.84 -6.43 7.41
CA ILE A 183 8.06 -7.85 7.76
C ILE A 183 8.87 -8.51 6.65
N ASP A 184 9.79 -9.40 7.02
CA ASP A 184 10.55 -10.20 6.06
C ASP A 184 9.81 -11.50 5.68
N VAL A 185 10.31 -12.20 4.67
CA VAL A 185 9.64 -13.38 4.10
C VAL A 185 9.79 -14.58 5.06
N GLU A 186 10.91 -14.63 5.75
CA GLU A 186 11.31 -15.67 6.70
C GLU A 186 10.43 -15.64 7.95
N GLN A 187 10.08 -14.45 8.43
CA GLN A 187 9.11 -14.20 9.48
C GLN A 187 7.72 -14.68 9.06
N ILE A 188 7.26 -14.34 7.85
CA ILE A 188 5.97 -14.81 7.34
C ILE A 188 5.94 -16.34 7.26
N LYS A 189 7.02 -16.95 6.75
CA LYS A 189 7.16 -18.39 6.69
C LYS A 189 7.05 -19.03 8.07
N ALA A 190 7.73 -18.49 9.07
CA ALA A 190 7.64 -18.97 10.45
C ALA A 190 6.22 -18.83 11.04
N LEU A 191 5.49 -17.77 10.67
CA LEU A 191 4.11 -17.55 11.14
C LEU A 191 3.09 -18.51 10.52
N ARG A 192 3.42 -19.23 9.43
CA ARG A 192 2.54 -20.29 8.90
C ARG A 192 2.32 -21.45 9.86
N ASP A 193 3.29 -21.70 10.74
CA ASP A 193 3.21 -22.78 11.73
C ASP A 193 2.55 -22.32 13.05
N VAL A 194 2.35 -21.02 13.22
CA VAL A 194 1.65 -20.44 14.38
C VAL A 194 0.16 -20.44 14.07
N LYS A 195 -0.55 -21.46 14.54
CA LYS A 195 -1.98 -21.70 14.26
C LYS A 195 -2.87 -21.33 15.46
N PRO A 196 -4.17 -21.07 15.24
CA PRO A 196 -5.15 -20.89 16.33
C PRO A 196 -5.22 -22.16 17.19
N LYS A 197 -5.43 -21.98 18.50
CA LYS A 197 -5.56 -23.11 19.43
C LYS A 197 -6.94 -23.76 19.34
N SER A 198 -7.94 -22.95 19.02
CA SER A 198 -9.33 -23.35 18.79
C SER A 198 -9.51 -24.30 17.59
N GLY A 199 -8.57 -24.27 16.63
CA GLY A 199 -8.70 -24.92 15.34
C GLY A 199 -9.58 -24.10 14.39
N GLY A 200 -9.14 -23.94 13.14
CA GLY A 200 -9.80 -23.07 12.16
C GLY A 200 -9.13 -21.70 12.06
N VAL A 201 -9.89 -20.63 12.27
CA VAL A 201 -9.42 -19.23 12.19
C VAL A 201 -9.18 -18.65 13.59
N TYR A 202 -8.44 -17.54 13.68
CA TYR A 202 -8.26 -16.87 14.96
C TYR A 202 -9.54 -16.21 15.47
N SER A 203 -9.70 -16.18 16.80
CA SER A 203 -10.50 -15.15 17.47
C SER A 203 -9.65 -13.93 17.83
N GLU A 204 -10.28 -12.77 18.04
CA GLU A 204 -9.59 -11.56 18.56
C GLU A 204 -8.81 -11.86 19.84
N LYS A 205 -9.45 -12.55 20.80
CA LYS A 205 -8.83 -12.92 22.06
C LYS A 205 -7.57 -13.76 21.86
N GLU A 206 -7.61 -14.76 20.98
CA GLU A 206 -6.42 -15.59 20.71
C GLU A 206 -5.28 -14.78 20.09
N LEU A 207 -5.57 -13.81 19.21
CA LEU A 207 -4.55 -12.95 18.62
C LEU A 207 -3.93 -11.99 19.64
N LEU A 208 -4.72 -11.46 20.57
CA LEU A 208 -4.24 -10.57 21.62
C LEU A 208 -3.43 -11.33 22.68
N ASP A 209 -3.83 -12.55 23.03
CA ASP A 209 -3.14 -13.41 23.99
C ASP A 209 -1.71 -13.81 23.54
N LEU A 210 -1.36 -13.63 22.25
CA LEU A 210 0.00 -13.87 21.72
C LEU A 210 1.02 -12.80 22.13
N GLY A 211 0.56 -11.64 22.62
CA GLY A 211 1.43 -10.60 23.22
C GLY A 211 2.32 -9.84 22.23
N TYR A 212 1.96 -9.79 20.95
CA TYR A 212 2.67 -9.00 19.92
C TYR A 212 2.28 -7.54 19.86
#